data_AF-A0A2N2I243-F1
#
_entry.id   AF-A0A2N2I243-F1
#
_cell.length_a   1.000
_cell.length_b   1.000
_cell.length_c   1.000
_cell.angle_alpha   90.00
_cell.angle_beta   90.00
_cell.angle_gamma   90.00
#
_symmetry.space_group_name_H-M   'P 1'
#
loop_
_entity.id
_entity.type
_entity.pdbx_description
1 polymer ?
#
loop_
_entity_poly.entity_id
_entity_poly.type
_entity_poly.pdbx_seq_one_letter_code
_entity_poly.pdbx_strand_id
1 'polypeptide(L)'
;MQAYAAKLIDLIESKAENIARQWADDVMKHNRTPSYHRLPKEMVIEQGTDFYRLFRRMSLAENSYEEAKSFSWKYAEELYRKKIPLQEAVYALMLMRRHLWLYAEFQGTFVTALEKTQAVESLNRTILMFDYVSYQVIERYQDLIIGSVERRIGAIKTLMMKGPIGAKKNIYKFGLMAIFILLACILTYHNHATLKTEGLFTHLFYIPIILASIWWGKRGIFVAIFLSVLILASHLLFLTGMNISADVIRAGMFIVIGSVIGWLMEGIRKVEEMY
;
A
#
# COMPACT_ATOMS: atom_id res chain seq x y z
N MET A 1 -8.15 44.64 7.20
CA MET A 1 -8.73 43.81 6.11
C MET A 1 -9.74 42.83 6.70
N GLN A 2 -10.96 43.26 7.09
CA GLN A 2 -11.80 42.45 8.00
C GLN A 2 -13.31 42.36 7.66
N ALA A 3 -13.84 43.03 6.63
CA ALA A 3 -15.28 43.07 6.38
C ALA A 3 -15.82 41.95 5.46
N TYR A 4 -14.96 41.23 4.72
CA TYR A 4 -15.38 40.51 3.50
C TYR A 4 -15.77 39.04 3.72
N ALA A 5 -15.21 38.38 4.73
CA ALA A 5 -15.61 37.03 5.15
C ALA A 5 -16.87 37.02 6.02
N ALA A 6 -17.33 38.19 6.50
CA ALA A 6 -18.41 38.31 7.48
C ALA A 6 -19.70 37.65 6.99
N LYS A 7 -20.16 37.91 5.75
CA LYS A 7 -21.44 37.38 5.28
C LYS A 7 -21.51 35.84 5.25
N LEU A 8 -20.46 35.17 4.79
CA LEU A 8 -20.42 33.70 4.78
C LEU A 8 -20.30 33.15 6.21
N ILE A 9 -19.54 33.83 7.06
CA ILE A 9 -19.41 33.49 8.49
C ILE A 9 -20.74 33.65 9.23
N ASP A 10 -21.46 34.76 9.01
CA ASP A 10 -22.75 35.09 9.62
C ASP A 10 -23.84 34.09 9.16
N LEU A 11 -23.79 33.71 7.89
CA LEU A 11 -24.63 32.65 7.33
C LEU A 11 -24.38 31.32 8.05
N ILE A 12 -23.12 30.93 8.21
CA ILE A 12 -22.74 29.71 8.93
C ILE A 12 -23.19 29.79 10.39
N GLU A 13 -22.98 30.92 11.06
CA GLU A 13 -23.33 31.12 12.46
C GLU A 13 -24.82 30.94 12.73
N SER A 14 -25.66 31.42 11.81
CA SER A 14 -27.12 31.35 11.96
C SER A 14 -27.78 30.12 11.34
N LYS A 15 -27.12 29.44 10.37
CA LYS A 15 -27.74 28.39 9.55
C LYS A 15 -26.98 27.06 9.50
N ALA A 16 -25.87 26.89 10.21
CA ALA A 16 -25.05 25.66 10.18
C ALA A 16 -25.87 24.37 10.29
N GLU A 17 -26.82 24.28 11.23
CA GLU A 17 -27.65 23.09 11.43
C GLU A 17 -28.57 22.81 10.23
N ASN A 18 -29.15 23.84 9.62
CA ASN A 18 -30.00 23.68 8.44
C ASN A 18 -29.20 23.18 7.24
N ILE A 19 -28.00 23.73 7.03
CA ILE A 19 -27.10 23.29 5.96
C ILE A 19 -26.68 21.83 6.22
N ALA A 20 -26.37 21.48 7.48
CA ALA A 20 -25.99 20.13 7.87
C ALA A 20 -27.13 19.11 7.68
N ARG A 21 -28.38 19.50 7.95
CA ARG A 21 -29.55 18.64 7.69
C ARG A 21 -29.73 18.35 6.20
N GLN A 22 -29.62 19.37 5.35
CA GLN A 22 -29.68 19.18 3.89
C GLN A 22 -28.54 18.30 3.38
N TRP A 23 -27.32 18.55 3.85
CA TRP A 23 -26.18 17.70 3.51
C TRP A 23 -26.35 16.26 3.99
N ALA A 24 -26.89 16.04 5.19
CA ALA A 24 -27.14 14.71 5.74
C ALA A 24 -28.16 13.94 4.90
N ASP A 25 -29.23 14.60 4.46
CA ASP A 25 -30.25 13.98 3.59
C ASP A 25 -29.66 13.52 2.24
N ASP A 26 -28.70 14.27 1.70
CA ASP A 26 -28.04 13.96 0.43
C ASP A 26 -26.98 12.86 0.59
N VAL A 27 -26.04 13.02 1.53
CA VAL A 27 -24.93 12.05 1.72
C VAL A 27 -25.44 10.65 2.10
N MET A 28 -26.57 10.56 2.81
CA MET A 28 -27.17 9.29 3.22
C MET A 28 -27.91 8.56 2.09
N LYS A 29 -28.10 9.19 0.93
CA LYS A 29 -28.75 8.58 -0.26
C LYS A 29 -27.83 8.54 -1.47
N HIS A 30 -26.70 9.24 -1.43
CA HIS A 30 -25.80 9.39 -2.55
C HIS A 30 -25.10 8.06 -2.91
N ASN A 31 -24.98 7.77 -4.21
CA ASN A 31 -24.43 6.50 -4.73
C ASN A 31 -22.95 6.28 -4.41
N ARG A 32 -22.17 7.36 -4.29
CA ARG A 32 -20.75 7.35 -3.89
C ARG A 32 -20.50 7.25 -2.38
N THR A 33 -21.54 7.21 -1.55
CA THR A 33 -21.43 7.10 -0.08
C THR A 33 -22.35 5.99 0.49
N PRO A 34 -22.28 4.75 -0.04
CA PRO A 34 -23.17 3.66 0.37
C PRO A 34 -23.01 3.27 1.85
N SER A 35 -21.87 3.53 2.48
CA SER A 35 -21.66 3.24 3.89
C SER A 35 -22.39 4.23 4.81
N TYR A 36 -22.69 5.44 4.33
CA TYR A 36 -23.46 6.44 5.08
C TYR A 36 -24.95 6.08 5.22
N HIS A 37 -25.50 5.26 4.31
CA HIS A 37 -26.93 4.89 4.30
C HIS A 37 -27.37 4.16 5.57
N ARG A 38 -26.41 3.56 6.30
CA ARG A 38 -26.61 2.76 7.50
C ARG A 38 -26.25 3.50 8.79
N LEU A 39 -25.80 4.75 8.71
CA LEU A 39 -25.43 5.54 9.88
C LEU A 39 -26.67 6.18 10.53
N PRO A 40 -26.68 6.38 11.86
CA PRO A 40 -27.73 7.17 12.51
C PRO A 40 -27.75 8.59 11.94
N LYS A 41 -28.93 9.08 11.53
CA LYS A 41 -29.07 10.39 10.86
C LYS A 41 -28.59 11.54 11.74
N GLU A 42 -28.87 11.48 13.04
CA GLU A 42 -28.47 12.49 14.03
C GLU A 42 -26.96 12.61 14.13
N MET A 43 -26.25 11.47 14.10
CA MET A 43 -24.78 11.45 14.08
C MET A 43 -24.25 12.09 12.80
N VAL A 44 -24.87 11.80 11.65
CA VAL A 44 -24.46 12.43 10.39
C VAL A 44 -24.67 13.94 10.51
N ILE A 45 -25.85 14.42 10.89
CA ILE A 45 -26.13 15.86 11.09
C ILE A 45 -25.10 16.52 12.01
N GLU A 46 -24.71 15.87 13.10
CA GLU A 46 -23.69 16.36 14.03
C GLU A 46 -22.33 16.57 13.32
N GLN A 47 -21.89 15.62 12.47
CA GLN A 47 -20.65 15.76 11.70
C GLN A 47 -20.67 17.00 10.80
N GLY A 48 -21.78 17.24 10.10
CA GLY A 48 -21.93 18.42 9.25
C GLY A 48 -21.94 19.71 10.06
N THR A 49 -22.64 19.70 11.20
CA THR A 49 -22.73 20.85 12.10
C THR A 49 -21.35 21.20 12.68
N ASP A 50 -20.59 20.20 13.12
CA ASP A 50 -19.23 20.37 13.62
C ASP A 50 -18.27 20.88 12.55
N PHE A 51 -18.41 20.40 11.30
CA PHE A 51 -17.64 20.93 10.17
C PHE A 51 -17.93 22.41 9.92
N TYR A 52 -19.19 22.83 9.89
CA TYR A 52 -19.53 24.24 9.67
C TYR A 52 -19.09 25.14 10.84
N ARG A 53 -19.17 24.66 12.08
CA ARG A 53 -18.59 25.36 13.25
C ARG A 53 -17.07 25.50 13.13
N LEU A 54 -16.37 24.43 12.73
CA LEU A 54 -14.93 24.49 12.47
C LEU A 54 -14.61 25.55 11.42
N PHE A 55 -15.37 25.55 10.32
CA PHE A 55 -15.14 26.48 9.22
C PHE A 55 -15.19 27.94 9.67
N ARG A 56 -16.15 28.28 10.55
CA ARG A 56 -16.19 29.59 11.23
C ARG A 56 -14.92 29.84 12.05
N ARG A 57 -14.45 28.88 12.86
CA ARG A 57 -13.21 29.05 13.64
C ARG A 57 -11.99 29.28 12.74
N MET A 58 -11.84 28.47 11.69
CA MET A 58 -10.74 28.60 10.72
C MET A 58 -10.71 29.97 10.03
N SER A 59 -11.89 30.57 9.78
CA SER A 59 -12.00 31.89 9.18
C SER A 59 -11.54 33.04 10.07
N LEU A 60 -11.53 32.83 11.38
CA LEU A 60 -11.08 33.79 12.39
C LEU A 60 -9.67 33.47 12.92
N ALA A 61 -9.17 32.26 12.71
CA ALA A 61 -7.87 31.81 13.19
C ALA A 61 -6.71 32.49 12.44
N GLU A 62 -5.64 32.80 13.17
CA GLU A 62 -4.36 33.24 12.59
C GLU A 62 -3.73 32.13 11.74
N ASN A 63 -3.86 30.88 12.19
CA ASN A 63 -3.40 29.69 11.48
C ASN A 63 -4.58 28.74 11.22
N SER A 64 -5.25 28.92 10.08
CA SER A 64 -6.36 28.05 9.68
C SER A 64 -5.95 26.59 9.52
N TYR A 65 -4.69 26.30 9.14
CA TYR A 65 -4.22 24.93 8.97
C TYR A 65 -4.17 24.19 10.31
N GLU A 66 -3.64 24.81 11.36
CA GLU A 66 -3.60 24.16 12.68
C GLU A 66 -5.00 23.99 13.27
N GLU A 67 -5.88 24.99 13.08
CA GLU A 67 -7.26 24.93 13.57
C GLU A 67 -8.06 23.76 12.95
N ALA A 68 -7.85 23.47 11.66
CA ALA A 68 -8.48 22.35 10.96
C ALA A 68 -8.23 20.99 11.66
N LYS A 69 -7.06 20.81 12.27
CA LYS A 69 -6.61 19.53 12.83
C LYS A 69 -7.56 18.99 13.89
N SER A 70 -8.13 19.89 14.69
CA SER A 70 -9.06 19.56 15.79
C SER A 70 -10.27 18.75 15.32
N PHE A 71 -10.84 19.11 14.17
CA PHE A 71 -11.95 18.39 13.55
C PHE A 71 -11.46 17.25 12.66
N SER A 72 -10.46 17.53 11.80
CA SER A 72 -9.98 16.58 10.78
C SER A 72 -9.60 15.23 11.40
N TRP A 73 -8.89 15.27 12.53
CA TRP A 73 -8.46 14.05 13.19
C TRP A 73 -9.62 13.27 13.82
N LYS A 74 -10.50 13.97 14.54
CA LYS A 74 -11.71 13.36 15.13
C LYS A 74 -12.57 12.71 14.05
N TYR A 75 -12.81 13.43 12.96
CA TYR A 75 -13.59 12.96 11.81
C TYR A 75 -12.98 11.70 11.19
N ALA A 76 -11.67 11.71 10.90
CA ALA A 76 -10.97 10.55 10.33
C ALA A 76 -11.02 9.33 11.27
N GLU A 77 -10.75 9.52 12.57
CA GLU A 77 -10.74 8.45 13.57
C GLU A 77 -12.12 7.80 13.75
N GLU A 78 -13.18 8.61 13.82
CA GLU A 78 -14.54 8.11 13.98
C GLU A 78 -15.00 7.29 12.78
N LEU A 79 -14.72 7.77 11.57
CA LEU A 79 -15.06 7.07 10.33
C LEU A 79 -14.22 5.79 10.15
N TYR A 80 -12.93 5.84 10.49
CA TYR A 80 -12.06 4.66 10.50
C TYR A 80 -12.59 3.59 11.47
N ARG A 81 -12.94 3.98 12.70
CA ARG A 81 -13.52 3.08 13.70
C ARG A 81 -14.83 2.44 13.23
N LYS A 82 -15.64 3.19 12.47
CA LYS A 82 -16.89 2.71 11.85
C LYS A 82 -16.67 1.96 10.53
N LYS A 83 -15.41 1.78 10.09
CA LYS A 83 -15.03 1.11 8.85
C LYS A 83 -15.62 1.74 7.59
N ILE A 84 -15.82 3.06 7.60
CA ILE A 84 -16.30 3.83 6.44
C ILE A 84 -15.11 4.07 5.52
N PRO A 85 -15.12 3.62 4.25
CA PRO A 85 -13.96 3.74 3.37
C PRO A 85 -13.47 5.19 3.19
N LEU A 86 -12.15 5.37 3.04
CA LEU A 86 -11.53 6.69 2.88
C LEU A 86 -12.16 7.50 1.73
N GLN A 87 -12.40 6.87 0.58
CA GLN A 87 -13.04 7.57 -0.55
C GLN A 87 -14.43 8.11 -0.21
N GLU A 88 -15.21 7.40 0.61
CA GLU A 88 -16.52 7.87 1.06
C GLU A 88 -16.40 9.01 2.08
N ALA A 89 -15.42 8.93 2.98
CA ALA A 89 -15.12 10.00 3.94
C ALA A 89 -14.76 11.30 3.23
N VAL A 90 -13.86 11.26 2.23
CA VAL A 90 -13.46 12.44 1.45
C VAL A 90 -14.63 12.94 0.59
N TYR A 91 -15.42 12.03 0.01
CA TYR A 91 -16.59 12.44 -0.77
C TYR A 91 -17.66 13.13 0.07
N ALA A 92 -17.89 12.67 1.30
CA ALA A 92 -18.79 13.30 2.25
C ALA A 92 -18.36 14.75 2.57
N LEU A 93 -17.06 14.99 2.77
CA LEU A 93 -16.51 16.35 2.89
C LEU A 93 -16.78 17.18 1.63
N MET A 94 -16.54 16.63 0.43
CA MET A 94 -16.79 17.36 -0.82
C MET A 94 -18.25 17.79 -0.95
N LEU A 95 -19.19 16.95 -0.48
CA LEU A 95 -20.60 17.32 -0.39
C LEU A 95 -20.83 18.43 0.65
N MET A 96 -20.21 18.40 1.83
CA MET A 96 -20.35 19.48 2.82
C MET A 96 -19.98 20.85 2.23
N ARG A 97 -18.87 20.92 1.48
CA ARG A 97 -18.44 22.13 0.77
C ARG A 97 -19.49 22.59 -0.25
N ARG A 98 -20.02 21.64 -1.03
CA ARG A 98 -21.05 21.92 -2.04
C ARG A 98 -22.33 22.49 -1.41
N HIS A 99 -22.79 21.92 -0.31
CA HIS A 99 -23.98 22.41 0.40
C HIS A 99 -23.76 23.79 1.01
N LEU A 100 -22.58 24.07 1.55
CA LEU A 100 -22.26 25.41 2.04
C LEU A 100 -22.37 26.46 0.93
N TRP A 101 -21.78 26.16 -0.23
CA TRP A 101 -21.79 27.09 -1.37
C TRP A 101 -23.19 27.28 -1.95
N LEU A 102 -23.90 26.18 -2.25
CA LEU A 102 -25.26 26.25 -2.80
C LEU A 102 -26.21 26.99 -1.86
N TYR A 103 -26.11 26.74 -0.56
CA TYR A 103 -26.95 27.45 0.42
C TYR A 103 -26.69 28.96 0.40
N ALA A 104 -25.42 29.38 0.34
CA ALA A 104 -25.05 30.80 0.24
C ALA A 104 -25.56 31.45 -1.06
N GLU A 105 -25.51 30.72 -2.18
CA GLU A 105 -26.01 31.17 -3.47
C GLU A 105 -27.55 31.31 -3.47
N PHE A 106 -28.28 30.32 -2.96
CA PHE A 106 -29.75 30.32 -2.89
C PHE A 106 -30.32 31.40 -1.96
N GLN A 107 -29.58 31.81 -0.91
CA GLN A 107 -30.01 32.89 -0.02
C GLN A 107 -29.81 34.30 -0.61
N GLY A 108 -29.27 34.41 -1.84
CA GLY A 108 -28.99 35.71 -2.43
C GLY A 108 -27.94 36.49 -1.64
N THR A 109 -26.94 35.81 -1.06
CA THR A 109 -25.94 36.46 -0.19
C THR A 109 -25.09 37.50 -0.96
N PHE A 110 -24.97 37.33 -2.28
CA PHE A 110 -24.17 38.17 -3.19
C PHE A 110 -25.00 38.56 -4.43
N VAL A 111 -25.74 39.67 -4.39
CA VAL A 111 -26.68 40.10 -5.46
C VAL A 111 -26.08 41.21 -6.34
N THR A 112 -25.26 42.09 -5.78
CA THR A 112 -24.69 43.26 -6.46
C THR A 112 -23.36 42.97 -7.16
N ALA A 113 -22.97 43.80 -8.12
CA ALA A 113 -21.70 43.64 -8.86
C ALA A 113 -20.46 43.73 -7.96
N LEU A 114 -20.48 44.55 -6.90
CA LEU A 114 -19.42 44.63 -5.89
C LEU A 114 -19.35 43.35 -5.04
N GLU A 115 -20.51 42.76 -4.74
CA GLU A 115 -20.62 41.50 -4.00
C GLU A 115 -20.11 40.30 -4.81
N LYS A 116 -20.08 40.37 -6.15
CA LYS A 116 -19.50 39.31 -6.99
C LYS A 116 -18.00 39.15 -6.79
N THR A 117 -17.24 40.24 -6.68
CA THR A 117 -15.80 40.15 -6.38
C THR A 117 -15.56 39.60 -4.97
N GLN A 118 -16.39 39.99 -4.01
CA GLN A 118 -16.36 39.45 -2.64
C GLN A 118 -16.73 37.96 -2.57
N ALA A 119 -17.65 37.51 -3.44
CA ALA A 119 -18.01 36.11 -3.58
C ALA A 119 -16.83 35.27 -4.08
N VAL A 120 -16.04 35.79 -5.04
CA VAL A 120 -14.83 35.10 -5.54
C VAL A 120 -13.77 34.96 -4.44
N GLU A 121 -13.54 36.01 -3.66
CA GLU A 121 -12.58 35.95 -2.54
C GLU A 121 -13.05 34.98 -1.44
N SER A 122 -14.34 35.04 -1.09
CA SER A 122 -14.95 34.11 -0.12
C SER A 122 -14.87 32.66 -0.62
N LEU A 123 -15.07 32.42 -1.91
CA LEU A 123 -14.95 31.12 -2.54
C LEU A 123 -13.51 30.61 -2.46
N ASN A 124 -12.52 31.41 -2.86
CA ASN A 124 -11.11 31.03 -2.81
C ASN A 124 -10.67 30.66 -1.39
N ARG A 125 -11.10 31.43 -0.39
CA ARG A 125 -10.80 31.15 1.02
C ARG A 125 -11.50 29.88 1.51
N THR A 126 -12.72 29.64 1.06
CA THR A 126 -13.47 28.41 1.35
C THR A 126 -12.81 27.18 0.78
N ILE A 127 -12.34 27.27 -0.46
CA ILE A 127 -11.59 26.19 -1.11
C ILE A 127 -10.34 25.89 -0.30
N LEU A 128 -9.55 26.91 0.06
CA LEU A 128 -8.32 26.71 0.84
C LEU A 128 -8.56 26.03 2.19
N MET A 129 -9.56 26.48 2.95
CA MET A 129 -9.89 25.86 4.25
C MET A 129 -10.36 24.42 4.07
N PHE A 130 -11.17 24.16 3.05
CA PHE A 130 -11.62 22.82 2.74
C PHE A 130 -10.47 21.89 2.34
N ASP A 131 -9.51 22.40 1.58
CA ASP A 131 -8.34 21.64 1.14
C ASP A 131 -7.46 21.26 2.33
N TYR A 132 -7.30 22.14 3.33
CA TYR A 132 -6.62 21.81 4.58
C TYR A 132 -7.32 20.69 5.36
N VAL A 133 -8.64 20.77 5.51
CA VAL A 133 -9.42 19.71 6.17
C VAL A 133 -9.29 18.39 5.41
N SER A 134 -9.43 18.42 4.09
CA SER A 134 -9.36 17.23 3.24
C SER A 134 -7.98 16.57 3.31
N TYR A 135 -6.90 17.36 3.20
CA TYR A 135 -5.53 16.87 3.32
C TYR A 135 -5.30 16.19 4.67
N GLN A 136 -5.66 16.86 5.78
CA GLN A 136 -5.44 16.31 7.13
C GLN A 136 -6.30 15.10 7.44
N VAL A 137 -7.53 15.03 6.91
CA VAL A 137 -8.37 13.83 7.01
C VAL A 137 -7.71 12.67 6.27
N ILE A 138 -7.22 12.88 5.05
CA ILE A 138 -6.53 11.84 4.26
C ILE A 138 -5.27 11.37 4.98
N GLU A 139 -4.42 12.30 5.42
CA GLU A 139 -3.18 12.02 6.15
C GLU A 139 -3.46 11.19 7.40
N ARG A 140 -4.37 11.66 8.26
CA ARG A 140 -4.71 10.95 9.50
C ARG A 140 -5.32 9.57 9.24
N TYR A 141 -6.20 9.47 8.24
CA TYR A 141 -6.83 8.20 7.91
C TYR A 141 -5.80 7.19 7.37
N GLN A 142 -4.83 7.66 6.57
CA GLN A 142 -3.71 6.86 6.09
C GLN A 142 -2.83 6.38 7.26
N ASP A 143 -2.50 7.23 8.22
CA ASP A 143 -1.75 6.83 9.43
C ASP A 143 -2.47 5.71 10.19
N LEU A 144 -3.79 5.80 10.32
CA LEU A 144 -4.60 4.76 10.98
C LEU A 144 -4.58 3.44 10.21
N ILE A 145 -4.63 3.48 8.87
CA ILE A 145 -4.49 2.30 8.02
C ILE A 145 -3.10 1.68 8.21
N ILE A 146 -2.03 2.46 8.03
CA ILE A 146 -0.65 1.99 8.16
C ILE A 146 -0.41 1.40 9.54
N GLY A 147 -0.77 2.13 10.61
CA GLY A 147 -0.62 1.65 11.98
C GLY A 147 -1.47 0.41 12.30
N SER A 148 -2.56 0.16 11.57
CA SER A 148 -3.31 -1.11 11.69
C SER A 148 -2.64 -2.28 10.98
N VAL A 149 -2.00 -2.01 9.83
CA VAL A 149 -1.23 -3.00 9.06
C VAL A 149 0.03 -3.37 9.83
N GLU A 150 0.78 -2.38 10.32
CA GLU A 150 1.98 -2.60 11.14
C GLU A 150 1.68 -3.40 12.40
N ARG A 151 0.57 -3.11 13.11
CA ARG A 151 0.17 -3.92 14.28
C ARG A 151 -0.16 -5.36 13.91
N ARG A 152 -0.82 -5.60 12.78
CA ARG A 152 -1.10 -6.96 12.29
C ARG A 152 0.18 -7.69 11.88
N ILE A 153 1.05 -7.04 11.13
CA ILE A 153 2.36 -7.58 10.73
C ILE A 153 3.20 -7.85 11.97
N GLY A 154 3.25 -6.92 12.92
CA GLY A 154 3.93 -7.06 14.21
C GLY A 154 3.41 -8.23 15.01
N ALA A 155 2.08 -8.38 15.14
CA ALA A 155 1.46 -9.53 15.80
C ALA A 155 1.81 -10.86 15.12
N ILE A 156 1.79 -10.90 13.78
CA ILE A 156 2.24 -12.05 12.99
C ILE A 156 3.72 -12.32 13.25
N LYS A 157 4.57 -11.30 13.24
CA LYS A 157 6.01 -11.40 13.48
C LYS A 157 6.28 -11.94 14.89
N THR A 158 5.56 -11.48 15.91
CA THR A 158 5.64 -11.96 17.30
C THR A 158 5.13 -13.39 17.44
N LEU A 159 4.04 -13.76 16.76
CA LEU A 159 3.56 -15.14 16.68
C LEU A 159 4.58 -16.07 16.01
N MET A 160 5.21 -15.61 14.92
CA MET A 160 6.28 -16.35 14.23
C MET A 160 7.58 -16.41 15.05
N MET A 161 7.87 -15.38 15.87
CA MET A 161 9.06 -15.32 16.74
C MET A 161 8.91 -16.05 18.07
N LYS A 162 7.69 -16.34 18.54
CA LYS A 162 7.46 -17.23 19.69
C LYS A 162 7.75 -18.71 19.38
N GLY A 163 8.00 -19.06 18.12
CA GLY A 163 8.65 -20.32 17.76
C GLY A 163 10.17 -20.15 17.63
N PRO A 164 10.98 -21.22 17.79
CA PRO A 164 12.44 -21.18 17.63
C PRO A 164 12.83 -21.09 16.14
N ILE A 165 12.20 -20.18 15.39
CA ILE A 165 12.14 -20.21 13.92
C ILE A 165 13.21 -19.32 13.29
N GLY A 166 13.70 -18.28 13.98
CA GLY A 166 14.77 -17.42 13.45
C GLY A 166 16.08 -18.19 13.17
N ALA A 167 16.54 -18.98 14.16
CA ALA A 167 17.72 -19.82 14.03
C ALA A 167 17.44 -21.11 13.23
N LYS A 168 16.25 -21.71 13.38
CA LYS A 168 15.88 -22.93 12.63
C LYS A 168 15.62 -22.69 11.15
N LYS A 169 15.17 -21.50 10.71
CA LYS A 169 14.90 -21.20 9.30
C LYS A 169 16.15 -21.32 8.43
N ASN A 170 17.32 -20.92 8.93
CA ASN A 170 18.59 -21.11 8.22
C ASN A 170 18.95 -22.60 8.15
N ILE A 171 18.80 -23.35 9.25
CA ILE A 171 19.04 -24.79 9.27
C ILE A 171 18.16 -25.55 8.28
N TYR A 172 16.88 -25.23 8.17
CA TYR A 172 15.99 -25.88 7.19
C TYR A 172 16.37 -25.56 5.75
N LYS A 173 16.79 -24.32 5.44
CA LYS A 173 17.29 -23.95 4.11
C LYS A 173 18.53 -24.74 3.74
N PHE A 174 19.52 -24.80 4.65
CA PHE A 174 20.75 -25.56 4.41
C PHE A 174 20.47 -27.06 4.31
N GLY A 175 19.61 -27.61 5.18
CA GLY A 175 19.23 -29.02 5.15
C GLY A 175 18.50 -29.41 3.86
N LEU A 176 17.52 -28.61 3.43
CA LEU A 176 16.79 -28.89 2.18
C LEU A 176 17.71 -28.77 0.96
N MET A 177 18.62 -27.78 0.94
CA MET A 177 19.60 -27.65 -0.14
C MET A 177 20.56 -28.84 -0.19
N ALA A 178 21.04 -29.32 0.96
CA ALA A 178 21.88 -30.51 1.03
C ALA A 178 21.17 -31.75 0.47
N ILE A 179 19.88 -31.94 0.76
CA ILE A 179 19.08 -33.04 0.21
C ILE A 179 18.99 -32.96 -1.32
N PHE A 180 18.69 -31.78 -1.88
CA PHE A 180 18.62 -31.63 -3.34
C PHE A 180 19.97 -31.85 -4.02
N ILE A 181 21.07 -31.38 -3.43
CA ILE A 181 22.43 -31.61 -3.96
C ILE A 181 22.78 -33.11 -3.89
N LEU A 182 22.50 -33.79 -2.78
CA LEU A 182 22.72 -35.23 -2.66
C LEU A 182 21.91 -36.02 -3.70
N LEU A 183 20.64 -35.67 -3.89
CA LEU A 183 19.79 -36.28 -4.90
C LEU A 183 20.35 -36.05 -6.32
N ALA A 184 20.84 -34.84 -6.61
CA ALA A 184 21.48 -34.53 -7.88
C ALA A 184 22.75 -35.37 -8.12
N CYS A 185 23.59 -35.54 -7.09
CA CYS A 185 24.77 -36.41 -7.16
C CYS A 185 24.40 -37.87 -7.45
N ILE A 186 23.41 -38.42 -6.74
CA ILE A 186 22.94 -39.79 -6.94
C ILE A 186 22.38 -39.98 -8.36
N LEU A 187 21.55 -39.04 -8.82
CA LEU A 187 20.97 -39.07 -10.16
C LEU A 187 22.06 -39.01 -11.25
N THR A 188 23.03 -38.11 -11.12
CA THR A 188 24.15 -38.00 -12.07
C THR A 188 24.94 -39.31 -12.10
N TYR A 189 25.32 -39.85 -10.95
CA TYR A 189 26.07 -41.09 -10.86
C TYR A 189 25.32 -42.27 -11.49
N HIS A 190 24.05 -42.47 -11.15
CA HIS A 190 23.26 -43.57 -11.70
C HIS A 190 23.13 -43.44 -13.22
N ASN A 191 22.78 -42.27 -13.75
CA ASN A 191 22.60 -42.11 -15.20
C ASN A 191 23.90 -42.24 -15.99
N HIS A 192 25.02 -41.71 -15.48
CA HIS A 192 26.30 -41.75 -16.19
C HIS A 192 27.04 -43.08 -16.02
N ALA A 193 26.97 -43.72 -14.85
CA ALA A 193 27.69 -44.96 -14.57
C ALA A 193 26.95 -46.22 -15.04
N THR A 194 25.62 -46.29 -14.91
CA THR A 194 24.87 -47.52 -15.23
C THR A 194 24.07 -47.44 -16.54
N LEU A 195 23.44 -46.31 -16.84
CA LEU A 195 22.59 -46.18 -18.04
C LEU A 195 23.33 -45.71 -19.30
N LYS A 196 24.44 -44.98 -19.18
CA LYS A 196 25.19 -44.38 -20.30
C LYS A 196 24.30 -43.61 -21.30
N THR A 197 23.26 -42.95 -20.80
CA THR A 197 22.32 -42.17 -21.61
C THR A 197 22.39 -40.69 -21.28
N GLU A 198 22.38 -39.83 -22.31
CA GLU A 198 22.19 -38.39 -22.15
C GLU A 198 20.69 -38.08 -21.92
N GLY A 199 20.30 -37.80 -20.67
CA GLY A 199 18.88 -37.72 -20.28
C GLY A 199 18.40 -36.36 -19.78
N LEU A 200 17.07 -36.16 -19.89
CA LEU A 200 16.27 -35.01 -19.43
C LEU A 200 16.37 -34.71 -17.93
N PHE A 201 17.01 -35.57 -17.13
CA PHE A 201 17.10 -35.43 -15.67
C PHE A 201 17.84 -34.17 -15.23
N THR A 202 18.70 -33.62 -16.10
CA THR A 202 19.44 -32.38 -15.87
C THR A 202 18.55 -31.15 -15.74
N HIS A 203 17.31 -31.18 -16.24
CA HIS A 203 16.32 -30.13 -15.97
C HIS A 203 15.87 -30.08 -14.50
N LEU A 204 15.96 -31.20 -13.77
CA LEU A 204 15.66 -31.23 -12.34
C LEU A 204 16.68 -30.41 -11.54
N PHE A 205 17.87 -30.15 -12.09
CA PHE A 205 18.92 -29.38 -11.43
C PHE A 205 18.62 -27.88 -11.42
N TYR A 206 17.66 -27.41 -12.23
CA TYR A 206 17.19 -26.04 -12.11
C TYR A 206 16.50 -25.77 -10.78
N ILE A 207 15.84 -26.77 -10.16
CA ILE A 207 15.14 -26.60 -8.88
C ILE A 207 16.10 -26.14 -7.78
N PRO A 208 17.20 -26.85 -7.46
CA PRO A 208 18.16 -26.37 -6.47
C PRO A 208 18.85 -25.07 -6.88
N ILE A 209 19.12 -24.84 -8.17
CA ILE A 209 19.75 -23.59 -8.64
C ILE A 209 18.85 -22.37 -8.38
N ILE A 210 17.58 -22.45 -8.79
CA ILE A 210 16.60 -21.38 -8.59
C ILE A 210 16.41 -21.15 -7.10
N LEU A 211 16.24 -22.22 -6.31
CA LEU A 211 16.03 -22.12 -4.87
C LEU A 211 17.24 -21.50 -4.15
N ALA A 212 18.46 -21.84 -4.60
CA ALA A 212 19.69 -21.24 -4.10
C ALA A 212 19.75 -19.73 -4.38
N SER A 213 19.41 -19.32 -5.61
CA SER A 213 19.38 -17.90 -5.99
C SER A 213 18.27 -17.12 -5.28
N ILE A 214 17.12 -17.74 -4.99
CA ILE A 214 16.04 -17.13 -4.18
C ILE A 214 16.48 -16.93 -2.73
N TRP A 215 17.14 -17.92 -2.13
CA TRP A 215 17.48 -17.87 -0.70
C TRP A 215 18.75 -17.09 -0.38
N TRP A 216 19.74 -17.10 -1.28
CA TRP A 216 21.05 -16.50 -1.06
C TRP A 216 21.42 -15.41 -2.10
N GLY A 217 20.48 -15.01 -2.96
CA GLY A 217 20.70 -13.96 -3.97
C GLY A 217 21.84 -14.32 -4.92
N LYS A 218 22.75 -13.37 -5.18
CA LYS A 218 23.94 -13.63 -6.01
C LYS A 218 24.84 -14.75 -5.50
N ARG A 219 24.87 -15.02 -4.18
CA ARG A 219 25.66 -16.13 -3.62
C ARG A 219 25.06 -17.50 -3.98
N GLY A 220 23.82 -17.57 -4.46
CA GLY A 220 23.23 -18.80 -4.99
C GLY A 220 23.95 -19.35 -6.22
N ILE A 221 24.72 -18.52 -6.94
CA ILE A 221 25.47 -18.94 -8.13
C ILE A 221 26.49 -20.05 -7.85
N PHE A 222 26.99 -20.17 -6.60
CA PHE A 222 27.91 -21.24 -6.22
C PHE A 222 27.28 -22.63 -6.39
N VAL A 223 25.97 -22.76 -6.17
CA VAL A 223 25.24 -24.04 -6.38
C VAL A 223 25.15 -24.35 -7.87
N ALA A 224 24.92 -23.35 -8.72
CA ALA A 224 24.91 -23.53 -10.17
C ALA A 224 26.28 -23.97 -10.69
N ILE A 225 27.35 -23.30 -10.25
CA ILE A 225 28.73 -23.65 -10.63
C ILE A 225 29.05 -25.09 -10.19
N PHE A 226 28.71 -25.45 -8.94
CA PHE A 226 28.96 -26.79 -8.43
C PHE A 226 28.26 -27.87 -9.26
N LEU A 227 26.98 -27.70 -9.58
CA LEU A 227 26.22 -28.67 -10.38
C LEU A 227 26.71 -28.72 -11.84
N SER A 228 27.15 -27.59 -12.42
CA SER A 228 27.79 -27.55 -13.73
C SER A 228 29.08 -28.37 -13.76
N VAL A 229 29.95 -28.17 -12.76
CA VAL A 229 31.21 -28.94 -12.63
C VAL A 229 30.93 -30.42 -12.40
N LEU A 230 29.91 -30.74 -11.57
CA LEU A 230 29.51 -32.11 -11.29
C LEU A 230 29.15 -32.88 -12.57
N ILE A 231 28.34 -32.28 -13.45
CA ILE A 231 27.97 -32.91 -14.74
C ILE A 231 29.21 -33.10 -15.61
N LEU A 232 30.00 -32.05 -15.82
CA LEU A 232 31.17 -32.12 -16.72
C LEU A 232 32.22 -33.12 -16.22
N ALA A 233 32.48 -33.15 -14.90
CA ALA A 233 33.39 -34.11 -14.28
C ALA A 233 32.86 -35.55 -14.40
N SER A 234 31.56 -35.75 -14.22
CA SER A 234 30.94 -37.08 -14.38
C SER A 234 31.02 -37.57 -15.82
N HIS A 235 30.79 -36.70 -16.81
CA HIS A 235 30.93 -37.04 -18.23
C HIS A 235 32.36 -37.49 -18.56
N LEU A 236 33.36 -36.74 -18.07
CA LEU A 236 34.77 -37.06 -18.31
C LEU A 236 35.19 -38.39 -17.69
N LEU A 237 34.63 -38.76 -16.53
CA LEU A 237 35.00 -39.97 -15.80
C LEU A 237 34.28 -41.23 -16.28
N PHE A 238 33.00 -41.14 -16.65
CA PHE A 238 32.16 -42.32 -16.91
C PHE A 238 31.72 -42.48 -18.37
N LEU A 239 31.76 -41.41 -19.18
CA LEU A 239 31.25 -41.37 -20.56
C LEU A 239 32.37 -41.12 -21.58
N THR A 240 33.55 -41.70 -21.36
CA THR A 240 34.68 -41.69 -22.30
C THR A 240 34.27 -42.35 -23.63
N GLY A 241 33.87 -41.52 -24.60
CA GLY A 241 33.44 -41.95 -25.94
C GLY A 241 32.17 -41.27 -26.47
N MET A 242 31.45 -40.46 -25.68
CA MET A 242 30.25 -39.73 -26.12
C MET A 242 30.50 -38.22 -26.30
N ASN A 243 29.63 -37.57 -27.09
CA ASN A 243 29.73 -36.16 -27.42
C ASN A 243 29.48 -35.26 -26.20
N ILE A 244 30.50 -34.53 -25.75
CA ILE A 244 30.42 -33.63 -24.57
C ILE A 244 29.56 -32.37 -24.81
N SER A 245 29.15 -32.11 -26.06
CA SER A 245 28.51 -30.85 -26.45
C SER A 245 27.21 -30.57 -25.68
N ALA A 246 26.39 -31.58 -25.45
CA ALA A 246 25.12 -31.42 -24.74
C ALA A 246 25.33 -31.02 -23.27
N ASP A 247 26.31 -31.61 -22.59
CA ASP A 247 26.61 -31.30 -21.19
C ASP A 247 27.29 -29.94 -21.01
N VAL A 248 28.11 -29.51 -21.97
CA VAL A 248 28.66 -28.15 -21.99
C VAL A 248 27.54 -27.11 -22.12
N ILE A 249 26.57 -27.33 -23.02
CA ILE A 249 25.43 -26.42 -23.17
C ILE A 249 24.61 -26.36 -21.88
N ARG A 250 24.31 -27.51 -21.26
CA ARG A 250 23.57 -27.58 -19.99
C ARG A 250 24.29 -26.87 -18.85
N ALA A 251 25.60 -27.10 -18.71
CA ALA A 251 26.43 -26.43 -17.73
C ALA A 251 26.43 -24.90 -17.92
N GLY A 252 26.45 -24.44 -19.18
CA GLY A 252 26.28 -23.03 -19.53
C GLY A 252 24.92 -22.48 -19.10
N MET A 253 23.83 -23.20 -19.40
CA MET A 253 22.47 -22.80 -19.02
C MET A 253 22.30 -22.67 -17.50
N PHE A 254 22.89 -23.57 -16.70
CA PHE A 254 22.85 -23.47 -15.23
C PHE A 254 23.45 -22.17 -14.71
N ILE A 255 24.60 -21.76 -15.24
CA ILE A 255 25.27 -20.52 -14.85
C ILE A 255 24.43 -19.31 -15.23
N VAL A 256 23.86 -19.30 -16.44
CA VAL A 256 22.99 -18.21 -16.90
C VAL A 256 21.76 -18.07 -15.99
N ILE A 257 21.06 -19.16 -15.73
CA ILE A 257 19.85 -19.16 -14.88
C ILE A 257 20.18 -18.71 -13.45
N GLY A 258 21.24 -19.27 -12.86
CA GLY A 258 21.68 -18.90 -11.51
C GLY A 258 22.03 -17.41 -11.39
N SER A 259 22.69 -16.86 -12.42
CA SER A 259 23.09 -15.45 -12.47
C SER A 259 21.90 -14.50 -12.61
N VAL A 260 21.00 -14.77 -13.57
CA VAL A 260 19.83 -13.93 -13.84
C VAL A 260 18.92 -13.87 -12.62
N ILE A 261 18.60 -15.03 -12.04
CA ILE A 261 17.73 -15.10 -10.86
C ILE A 261 18.43 -14.50 -9.64
N GLY A 262 19.72 -14.74 -9.46
CA GLY A 262 20.49 -14.16 -8.36
C GLY A 262 20.50 -12.63 -8.40
N TRP A 263 20.61 -12.03 -9.59
CA TRP A 263 20.55 -10.57 -9.75
C TRP A 263 19.14 -10.01 -9.53
N LEU A 264 18.12 -10.66 -10.09
CA LEU A 264 16.72 -10.28 -9.91
C LEU A 264 16.33 -10.28 -8.43
N MET A 265 16.68 -11.34 -7.70
CA MET A 265 16.37 -11.49 -6.28
C MET A 265 17.06 -10.44 -5.41
N GLU A 266 18.27 -10.03 -5.77
CA GLU A 266 18.97 -8.96 -5.05
C GLU A 266 18.40 -7.58 -5.36
N GLY A 267 17.90 -7.36 -6.59
CA GLY A 267 17.15 -6.17 -6.96
C GLY A 267 15.85 -6.05 -6.16
N ILE A 268 15.07 -7.12 -6.07
CA ILE A 268 13.83 -7.16 -5.27
C ILE A 268 14.12 -6.87 -3.81
N ARG A 269 15.16 -7.50 -3.23
CA ARG A 269 15.53 -7.29 -1.83
C ARG A 269 15.92 -5.84 -1.52
N LYS A 270 16.64 -5.18 -2.44
CA LYS A 270 16.98 -3.75 -2.29
C LYS A 270 15.75 -2.85 -2.35
N VAL A 271 14.77 -3.16 -3.19
CA VAL A 271 13.51 -2.39 -3.25
C VAL A 271 12.69 -2.60 -1.98
N GLU A 272 12.62 -3.82 -1.46
CA GLU A 272 11.95 -4.13 -0.19
C GLU A 272 12.65 -3.47 1.02
N GLU A 273 13.95 -3.16 0.95
CA GLU A 273 14.66 -2.40 1.98
C GLU A 273 14.49 -0.87 1.86
N MET A 274 14.05 -0.37 0.71
CA MET A 274 13.81 1.07 0.46
C MET A 274 12.36 1.51 0.74
N TYR A 275 11.43 0.57 0.88
CA TYR A 275 10.01 0.78 1.20
C TYR A 275 9.69 0.25 2.59
#